data_AF-A0A1Y1MZI1-F1
#
_entry.id   AF-A0A1Y1MZI1-F1
#
_cell.length_a   1.000
_cell.length_b   1.000
_cell.length_c   1.000
_cell.angle_alpha   90.00
_cell.angle_beta   90.00
_cell.angle_gamma   90.00
#
_symmetry.space_group_name_H-M   'P 1'
#
loop_
_entity.id
_entity.type
_entity.pdbx_description
1 polymer ?
#
loop_
_entity_poly.entity_id
_entity_poly.type
_entity_poly.pdbx_seq_one_letter_code
_entity_poly.pdbx_strand_id
1 'polypeptide(L)'
;VFVSRRFSQGIPLRSRAAFYIPLSRVEPATAMRRACLVLGLVSLAEVAVAGLYPGITPDNHTCALVEPVLSCSCKAKLDKVKDTCCVETFGGLLVATQLWSTFTGLEDKGQIYPKNDWSIHGLWPDFCNGSYTQYCDLGRQYDPKPSPNTTNGQPGGTPVPAYKGESIETWFGPYGKLDLLAYMNKYWVSQLDPNWVFWTHEFSKHATCFSTFQ
;
A
#
# COMPACT_ATOMS: atom_id res chain seq x y z
N VAL A 1 -23.54 19.76 -5.05
CA VAL A 1 -22.64 20.58 -5.89
C VAL A 1 -21.23 20.05 -5.66
N PHE A 2 -20.73 19.20 -6.56
CA PHE A 2 -19.37 18.64 -6.45
C PHE A 2 -18.43 19.47 -7.32
N VAL A 3 -17.36 19.99 -6.73
CA VAL A 3 -16.30 20.72 -7.45
C VAL A 3 -14.99 20.02 -7.15
N SER A 4 -14.43 19.34 -8.15
CA SER A 4 -13.08 18.75 -8.10
C SER A 4 -12.13 19.65 -8.88
N ARG A 5 -10.98 20.03 -8.29
CA ARG A 5 -9.90 20.77 -8.97
C ARG A 5 -8.67 19.87 -9.09
N ARG A 6 -8.11 19.79 -10.30
CA ARG A 6 -6.92 19.02 -10.67
C ARG A 6 -5.74 20.00 -10.88
N PHE A 7 -4.60 19.76 -10.22
CA PHE A 7 -3.35 20.46 -10.50
C PHE A 7 -2.41 19.56 -11.31
N SER A 8 -1.74 20.13 -12.31
CA SER A 8 -0.72 19.48 -13.14
C SER A 8 0.50 20.40 -13.20
N GLN A 9 1.69 19.88 -12.89
CA GLN A 9 2.96 20.49 -13.27
C GLN A 9 3.93 19.39 -13.73
N GLY A 10 4.49 19.57 -14.92
CA GLY A 10 5.51 18.70 -15.52
C GLY A 10 6.90 19.36 -15.48
N ILE A 11 7.94 18.53 -15.46
CA ILE A 11 9.36 18.92 -15.58
C ILE A 11 10.06 17.90 -16.50
N PRO A 12 10.99 18.32 -17.40
CA PRO A 12 11.55 17.45 -18.44
C PRO A 12 12.84 16.72 -18.01
N LEU A 13 13.06 15.51 -18.55
CA LEU A 13 14.24 14.67 -18.38
C LEU A 13 15.34 14.97 -19.41
N ARG A 14 16.62 14.96 -18.98
CA ARG A 14 17.81 14.98 -19.83
C ARG A 14 18.55 13.63 -19.79
N SER A 15 18.92 13.11 -20.96
CA SER A 15 19.65 11.85 -21.19
C SER A 15 21.11 11.86 -20.72
N ARG A 16 21.64 10.68 -20.37
CA ARG A 16 23.08 10.38 -20.34
C ARG A 16 23.42 9.11 -21.12
N ALA A 17 24.56 9.16 -21.80
CA ALA A 17 25.09 8.19 -22.75
C ALA A 17 25.77 6.99 -22.06
N ALA A 18 25.76 5.86 -22.78
CA ALA A 18 26.44 4.61 -22.42
C ALA A 18 27.90 4.61 -22.92
N PHE A 19 28.81 4.05 -22.13
CA PHE A 19 30.18 3.73 -22.54
C PHE A 19 30.36 2.21 -22.63
N TYR A 20 30.83 1.74 -23.79
CA TYR A 20 31.26 0.36 -24.07
C TYR A 20 32.77 0.23 -23.83
N ILE A 21 33.21 -0.89 -23.25
CA ILE A 21 34.63 -1.27 -23.15
C ILE A 21 34.81 -2.60 -23.92
N PRO A 22 35.81 -2.74 -24.82
CA PRO A 22 36.01 -3.96 -25.59
C PRO A 22 36.83 -5.00 -24.81
N LEU A 23 36.43 -6.28 -24.92
CA LEU A 23 37.23 -7.42 -24.45
C LEU A 23 38.41 -7.69 -25.39
N SER A 24 39.60 -7.82 -24.82
CA SER A 24 40.78 -8.37 -25.52
C SER A 24 41.01 -9.83 -25.11
N ARG A 25 41.43 -10.61 -26.10
CA ARG A 25 41.59 -12.07 -26.12
C ARG A 25 42.97 -12.44 -25.56
N VAL A 26 43.05 -13.44 -24.68
CA VAL A 26 44.31 -14.00 -24.20
C VAL A 26 44.35 -15.50 -24.55
N GLU A 27 45.39 -15.92 -25.29
CA GLU A 27 45.73 -17.32 -25.57
C GLU A 27 46.61 -17.92 -24.44
N PRO A 28 46.64 -19.26 -24.27
CA PRO A 28 47.20 -19.87 -23.08
C PRO A 28 48.69 -20.23 -23.25
N ALA A 29 49.48 -20.00 -22.20
CA ALA A 29 50.81 -20.58 -22.06
C ALA A 29 50.87 -21.57 -20.89
N THR A 30 51.58 -22.64 -21.20
CA THR A 30 51.81 -23.94 -20.56
C THR A 30 52.13 -23.93 -19.06
N ALA A 31 51.68 -25.00 -18.40
CA ALA A 31 51.78 -25.28 -16.98
C ALA A 31 53.21 -25.45 -16.44
N MET A 32 53.41 -25.01 -15.18
CA MET A 32 54.39 -25.61 -14.28
C MET A 32 53.80 -25.69 -12.86
N ARG A 33 53.68 -26.92 -12.35
CA ARG A 33 53.13 -27.25 -11.03
C ARG A 33 54.04 -26.71 -9.94
N ARG A 34 53.50 -25.85 -9.08
CA ARG A 34 54.00 -25.63 -7.71
C ARG A 34 52.80 -25.71 -6.77
N ALA A 35 52.83 -26.70 -5.88
CA ALA A 35 51.88 -26.83 -4.80
C ALA A 35 52.13 -25.68 -3.80
N CYS A 36 51.32 -24.63 -3.90
CA CYS A 36 51.19 -23.63 -2.85
C CYS A 36 49.98 -24.01 -2.00
N LEU A 37 50.20 -24.25 -0.70
CA LEU A 37 49.14 -24.27 0.30
C LEU A 37 48.42 -22.91 0.24
N VAL A 38 47.20 -22.91 -0.28
CA VAL A 38 46.31 -21.74 -0.20
C VAL A 38 45.70 -21.77 1.19
N LEU A 39 46.27 -20.99 2.11
CA LEU A 39 45.59 -20.61 3.34
C LEU A 39 44.34 -19.83 2.94
N GLY A 40 43.17 -20.47 3.05
CA GLY A 40 41.88 -19.83 2.78
C GLY A 40 41.64 -18.70 3.76
N LEU A 41 41.88 -17.46 3.32
CA LEU A 41 41.35 -16.28 3.99
C LEU A 41 39.84 -16.29 3.72
N VAL A 42 39.07 -16.73 4.71
CA VAL A 42 37.62 -16.49 4.75
C VAL A 42 37.45 -14.99 4.93
N SER A 43 37.35 -14.27 3.82
CA SER A 43 36.88 -12.89 3.82
C SER A 43 35.43 -12.89 4.30
N LEU A 44 35.23 -12.49 5.56
CA LEU A 44 33.96 -12.01 6.07
C LEU A 44 33.60 -10.76 5.26
N ALA A 45 32.96 -10.97 4.11
CA ALA A 45 32.27 -9.89 3.42
C ALA A 45 31.07 -9.53 4.29
N GLU A 46 31.21 -8.49 5.11
CA GLU A 46 30.04 -7.79 5.64
C GLU A 46 29.18 -7.41 4.44
N VAL A 47 28.01 -8.02 4.35
CA VAL A 47 27.00 -7.61 3.38
C VAL A 47 26.51 -6.24 3.85
N ALA A 48 27.15 -5.19 3.34
CA ALA A 48 26.67 -3.83 3.54
C ALA A 48 25.27 -3.75 2.91
N VAL A 49 24.25 -3.70 3.75
CA VAL A 49 22.89 -3.38 3.31
C VAL A 49 22.92 -1.91 2.90
N ALA A 50 22.98 -1.66 1.60
CA ALA A 50 22.94 -0.32 1.05
C ALA A 50 21.52 0.26 1.20
N GLY A 51 21.24 0.85 2.37
CA GLY A 51 20.08 1.70 2.59
C GLY A 51 20.45 3.17 2.36
N LEU A 52 19.67 3.90 1.57
CA LEU A 52 19.87 5.34 1.34
C LEU A 52 19.77 6.17 2.64
N TYR A 53 19.10 5.63 3.67
CA TYR A 53 18.94 6.24 5.00
C TYR A 53 18.98 5.18 6.12
N PRO A 54 19.42 5.54 7.34
CA PRO A 54 19.33 4.66 8.51
C PRO A 54 17.86 4.29 8.79
N GLY A 55 17.57 3.00 9.02
CA GLY A 55 16.23 2.52 9.37
C GLY A 55 15.33 2.12 8.19
N ILE A 56 15.87 1.97 6.99
CA ILE A 56 15.12 1.39 5.85
C ILE A 56 14.83 -0.09 6.14
N THR A 57 13.55 -0.45 6.19
CA THR A 57 13.10 -1.84 6.29
C THR A 57 13.17 -2.50 4.90
N PRO A 58 13.32 -3.84 4.81
CA PRO A 58 13.18 -4.57 3.55
C PRO A 58 11.82 -4.37 2.86
N ASP A 59 10.81 -3.92 3.60
CA ASP A 59 9.45 -3.64 3.12
C ASP A 59 9.32 -2.25 2.47
N ASN A 60 10.39 -1.44 2.47
CA ASN A 60 10.38 -0.11 1.86
C ASN A 60 10.59 -0.19 0.34
N HIS A 61 9.62 -0.78 -0.35
CA HIS A 61 9.57 -0.72 -1.80
C HIS A 61 9.29 0.72 -2.22
N THR A 62 10.29 1.41 -2.77
CA THR A 62 10.12 2.76 -3.29
C THR A 62 9.89 2.74 -4.79
N CYS A 63 8.99 3.61 -5.25
CA CYS A 63 8.70 3.81 -6.67
C CYS A 63 9.35 5.08 -7.23
N ALA A 64 10.16 5.79 -6.43
CA ALA A 64 10.75 7.06 -6.80
C ALA A 64 11.70 6.98 -8.02
N LEU A 65 12.27 5.79 -8.27
CA LEU A 65 13.18 5.53 -9.39
C LEU A 65 12.50 4.75 -10.54
N VAL A 66 11.21 4.42 -10.40
CA VAL A 66 10.43 3.75 -11.43
C VAL A 66 9.74 4.82 -12.28
N GLU A 67 9.72 4.63 -13.61
CA GLU A 67 8.97 5.54 -14.48
C GLU A 67 7.48 5.49 -14.09
N PRO A 68 6.87 6.62 -13.68
CA PRO A 68 5.52 6.61 -13.15
C PRO A 68 4.53 6.25 -14.25
N VAL A 69 3.73 5.21 -14.00
CA VAL A 69 2.62 4.83 -14.86
C VAL A 69 1.32 5.29 -14.22
N LEU A 70 0.55 6.10 -14.94
CA LEU A 70 -0.77 6.52 -14.49
C LEU A 70 -1.71 5.30 -14.47
N SER A 71 -2.32 5.02 -13.33
CA SER A 71 -3.37 4.01 -13.19
C SER A 71 -4.53 4.30 -14.14
N CYS A 72 -5.26 3.26 -14.57
CA CYS A 72 -6.31 3.33 -15.60
C CYS A 72 -5.86 3.81 -17.00
N SER A 73 -4.56 3.95 -17.25
CA SER A 73 -4.04 4.15 -18.60
C SER A 73 -3.86 2.82 -19.34
N CYS A 74 -3.68 2.86 -20.66
CA CYS A 74 -3.38 1.67 -21.47
C CYS A 74 -2.04 0.99 -21.12
N LYS A 75 -1.20 1.64 -20.31
CA LYS A 75 0.08 1.13 -19.79
C LYS A 75 -0.06 0.45 -18.42
N ALA A 76 -1.09 0.77 -17.64
CA ALA A 76 -1.36 0.20 -16.32
C ALA A 76 -2.12 -1.13 -16.42
N LYS A 77 -1.56 -2.09 -17.18
CA LYS A 77 -2.09 -3.45 -17.30
C LYS A 77 -1.13 -4.45 -16.69
N LEU A 78 -1.64 -5.53 -16.10
CA LEU A 78 -0.82 -6.57 -15.45
C LEU A 78 0.27 -7.15 -16.36
N ASP A 79 0.03 -7.25 -17.66
CA ASP A 79 0.98 -7.76 -18.66
C ASP A 79 2.05 -6.73 -19.09
N LYS A 80 1.88 -5.45 -18.72
CA LYS A 80 2.73 -4.33 -19.15
C LYS A 80 3.48 -3.67 -18.00
N VAL A 81 2.94 -3.77 -16.80
CA VAL A 81 3.56 -3.27 -15.58
C VAL A 81 4.53 -4.33 -15.08
N LYS A 82 5.80 -3.96 -14.93
CA LYS A 82 6.84 -4.86 -14.39
C LYS A 82 6.71 -5.07 -12.88
N ASP A 83 6.14 -4.08 -12.21
CA ASP A 83 6.08 -3.99 -10.76
C ASP A 83 4.74 -3.39 -10.33
N THR A 84 3.83 -4.27 -9.88
CA THR A 84 2.49 -3.89 -9.43
C THR A 84 2.51 -3.20 -8.06
N CYS A 85 3.64 -3.22 -7.34
CA CYS A 85 3.80 -2.42 -6.12
C CYS A 85 3.93 -0.93 -6.43
N CYS A 86 4.28 -0.57 -7.67
CA CYS A 86 4.43 0.81 -8.10
C CYS A 86 3.31 1.36 -8.99
N VAL A 87 2.36 0.51 -9.38
CA VAL A 87 1.24 0.91 -10.22
C VAL A 87 -0.01 0.15 -9.78
N GLU A 88 -1.05 0.87 -9.40
CA GLU A 88 -2.34 0.25 -9.17
C GLU A 88 -2.92 -0.33 -10.45
N THR A 89 -3.05 -1.65 -10.49
CA THR A 89 -3.48 -2.44 -11.66
C THR A 89 -4.81 -3.14 -11.46
N PHE A 90 -5.29 -3.25 -10.21
CA PHE A 90 -6.59 -3.84 -9.90
C PHE A 90 -7.68 -2.78 -9.83
N GLY A 91 -7.60 -1.82 -8.90
CA GLY A 91 -8.55 -0.71 -8.75
C GLY A 91 -7.88 0.65 -8.94
N GLY A 92 -7.55 0.98 -10.19
CA GLY A 92 -6.76 2.18 -10.51
C GLY A 92 -7.50 3.52 -10.36
N LEU A 93 -8.83 3.49 -10.19
CA LEU A 93 -9.64 4.69 -9.95
C LEU A 93 -9.81 4.88 -8.45
N LEU A 94 -8.98 5.73 -7.85
CA LEU A 94 -9.03 5.96 -6.41
C LEU A 94 -10.09 7.02 -6.04
N VAL A 95 -11.00 6.64 -5.16
CA VAL A 95 -12.09 7.50 -4.69
C VAL A 95 -11.88 7.81 -3.22
N ALA A 96 -11.54 9.06 -2.91
CA ALA A 96 -11.50 9.56 -1.53
C ALA A 96 -12.91 10.01 -1.13
N THR A 97 -13.55 9.27 -0.24
CA THR A 97 -14.93 9.53 0.20
C THR A 97 -14.94 10.29 1.52
N GLN A 98 -15.81 11.29 1.60
CA GLN A 98 -16.01 12.12 2.78
C GLN A 98 -17.49 12.10 3.16
N LEU A 99 -17.76 12.33 4.44
CA LEU A 99 -19.09 12.37 5.01
C LEU A 99 -19.30 13.69 5.76
N TRP A 100 -20.47 14.29 5.52
CA TRP A 100 -21.00 15.37 6.33
C TRP A 100 -22.14 14.83 7.20
N SER A 101 -21.88 14.64 8.49
CA SER A 101 -22.88 14.24 9.48
C SER A 101 -22.64 14.96 10.79
N THR A 102 -23.71 15.19 11.55
CA THR A 102 -23.67 15.73 12.91
C THR A 102 -24.14 14.72 13.96
N PHE A 103 -24.43 13.49 13.54
CA PHE A 103 -24.97 12.43 14.39
C PHE A 103 -24.11 11.18 14.28
N THR A 104 -23.58 10.71 15.41
CA THR A 104 -22.84 9.45 15.54
C THR A 104 -23.67 8.39 16.27
N GLY A 105 -24.63 8.78 17.10
CA GLY A 105 -25.33 7.85 18.00
C GLY A 105 -24.47 7.33 19.16
N LEU A 106 -23.30 7.94 19.37
CA LEU A 106 -22.35 7.67 20.46
C LEU A 106 -21.85 8.98 21.09
N GLU A 107 -22.67 10.04 21.01
CA GLU A 107 -22.36 11.36 21.56
C GLU A 107 -22.16 11.33 23.08
N ASP A 108 -22.88 10.43 23.78
CA ASP A 108 -22.75 10.15 25.21
C ASP A 108 -21.37 9.60 25.59
N LYS A 109 -20.68 8.96 24.63
CA LYS A 109 -19.30 8.46 24.75
C LYS A 109 -18.27 9.45 24.22
N GLY A 110 -18.69 10.65 23.79
CA GLY A 110 -17.80 11.68 23.24
C GLY A 110 -17.28 11.39 21.84
N GLN A 111 -17.76 10.33 21.16
CA GLN A 111 -17.46 10.08 19.76
C GLN A 111 -18.36 11.00 18.93
N ILE A 112 -17.83 12.16 18.53
CA ILE A 112 -18.58 13.19 17.79
C ILE A 112 -17.85 13.57 16.51
N TYR A 113 -18.62 13.94 15.49
CA TYR A 113 -18.05 14.54 14.29
C TYR A 113 -17.46 15.93 14.59
N PRO A 114 -16.39 16.33 13.89
CA PRO A 114 -15.80 17.65 14.05
C PRO A 114 -16.77 18.74 13.59
N LYS A 115 -16.82 19.85 14.32
CA LYS A 115 -17.67 21.00 13.94
C LYS A 115 -17.05 21.70 12.74
N ASN A 116 -17.90 22.04 11.76
CA ASN A 116 -17.54 22.79 10.55
C ASN A 116 -16.53 22.11 9.62
N ASP A 117 -16.27 20.82 9.79
CA ASP A 117 -15.35 20.03 8.97
C ASP A 117 -16.08 18.80 8.40
N TRP A 118 -15.67 18.37 7.21
CA TRP A 118 -16.06 17.06 6.70
C TRP A 118 -15.25 15.97 7.41
N SER A 119 -15.87 14.81 7.58
CA SER A 119 -15.21 13.61 8.09
C SER A 119 -14.78 12.69 6.96
N ILE A 120 -13.78 11.87 7.23
CA ILE A 120 -13.32 10.80 6.35
C ILE A 120 -14.34 9.67 6.42
N HIS A 121 -14.73 9.16 5.25
CA HIS A 121 -15.41 7.88 5.14
C HIS A 121 -14.38 6.80 4.77
N GLY A 122 -13.65 6.99 3.67
CA GLY A 122 -12.62 6.03 3.27
C GLY A 122 -11.88 6.41 1.99
N LEU A 123 -11.07 5.47 1.52
CA LEU A 123 -10.35 5.53 0.25
C LEU A 123 -10.55 4.21 -0.49
N TRP A 124 -11.20 4.26 -1.65
CA TRP A 124 -11.68 3.06 -2.32
C TRP A 124 -11.02 2.87 -3.69
N PRO A 125 -10.51 1.66 -4.00
CA PRO A 125 -9.92 1.35 -5.28
C PRO A 125 -10.99 0.78 -6.24
N ASP A 126 -11.59 1.66 -7.03
CA ASP A 126 -12.57 1.25 -8.04
C ASP A 126 -11.87 0.77 -9.31
N PHE A 127 -12.54 -0.14 -10.03
CA PHE A 127 -12.15 -0.48 -11.38
C PHE A 127 -12.27 0.75 -12.28
N CYS A 128 -11.47 0.79 -13.35
CA CYS A 128 -11.42 1.92 -14.27
C CYS A 128 -12.72 2.15 -15.06
N ASN A 129 -13.66 1.19 -15.02
CA ASN A 129 -15.00 1.32 -15.60
C ASN A 129 -16.04 1.85 -14.58
N GLY A 130 -15.64 2.16 -13.35
CA GLY A 130 -16.50 2.64 -12.25
C GLY A 130 -17.24 1.55 -11.47
N SER A 131 -17.09 0.27 -11.84
CA SER A 131 -17.47 -0.83 -10.94
C SER A 131 -16.42 -1.00 -9.84
N TYR A 132 -16.70 -1.80 -8.82
CA TYR A 132 -15.79 -1.99 -7.70
C TYR A 132 -15.72 -3.45 -7.26
N THR A 133 -14.70 -3.74 -6.46
CA THR A 133 -14.48 -5.03 -5.79
C THR A 133 -14.42 -4.79 -4.29
N GLN A 134 -14.42 -5.85 -3.50
CA GLN A 134 -14.42 -5.77 -2.05
C GLN A 134 -13.88 -7.05 -1.41
N TYR A 135 -13.28 -6.94 -0.23
CA TYR A 135 -12.75 -8.07 0.55
C TYR A 135 -11.83 -8.98 -0.30
N CYS A 136 -10.86 -8.38 -0.99
CA CYS A 136 -10.02 -9.08 -1.96
C CYS A 136 -8.99 -10.02 -1.31
N ASP A 137 -8.73 -9.87 -0.01
CA ASP A 137 -7.84 -10.73 0.76
C ASP A 137 -8.42 -11.03 2.15
N LEU A 138 -8.95 -12.24 2.33
CA LEU A 138 -9.54 -12.69 3.59
C LEU A 138 -8.49 -13.08 4.65
N GLY A 139 -7.23 -13.26 4.27
CA GLY A 139 -6.13 -13.54 5.20
C GLY A 139 -5.67 -12.30 5.96
N ARG A 140 -5.92 -11.12 5.40
CA ARG A 140 -5.57 -9.81 5.98
C ARG A 140 -6.79 -9.00 6.40
N GLN A 141 -7.96 -9.61 6.58
CA GLN A 141 -9.17 -8.91 6.98
C GLN A 141 -9.35 -8.90 8.51
N TYR A 142 -9.90 -7.82 9.05
CA TYR A 142 -10.11 -7.57 10.48
C TYR A 142 -11.51 -7.06 10.82
N ASP A 143 -12.48 -7.13 9.90
CA ASP A 143 -13.84 -6.59 10.11
C ASP A 143 -14.67 -7.53 10.99
N PRO A 144 -15.10 -7.09 12.20
CA PRO A 144 -15.93 -7.92 13.07
C PRO A 144 -17.40 -7.97 12.63
N LYS A 145 -17.84 -7.09 11.73
CA LYS A 145 -19.21 -7.02 11.20
C LYS A 145 -19.24 -6.85 9.67
N PRO A 146 -18.75 -7.85 8.89
CA PRO A 146 -18.70 -7.75 7.44
C PRO A 146 -20.04 -7.40 6.80
N SER A 147 -20.07 -6.28 6.07
CA SER A 147 -21.25 -5.83 5.33
C SER A 147 -20.92 -5.37 3.90
N PRO A 148 -21.39 -6.07 2.85
CA PRO A 148 -22.13 -7.33 2.92
C PRO A 148 -21.23 -8.48 3.42
N ASN A 149 -21.85 -9.61 3.78
CA ASN A 149 -21.15 -10.78 4.35
C ASN A 149 -20.51 -11.71 3.30
N THR A 150 -20.41 -11.26 2.04
CA THR A 150 -19.74 -11.98 0.95
C THR A 150 -18.83 -11.05 0.15
N THR A 151 -17.80 -11.61 -0.49
CA THR A 151 -16.78 -10.86 -1.26
C THR A 151 -17.31 -10.13 -2.49
N ASN A 152 -18.55 -10.39 -2.91
CA ASN A 152 -19.18 -9.72 -4.05
C ASN A 152 -20.59 -9.19 -3.75
N GLY A 153 -21.03 -9.27 -2.49
CA GLY A 153 -22.37 -8.86 -2.07
C GLY A 153 -23.51 -9.71 -2.64
N GLN A 154 -23.22 -10.84 -3.29
CA GLN A 154 -24.23 -11.75 -3.84
C GLN A 154 -24.50 -12.92 -2.88
N PRO A 155 -25.70 -13.52 -2.90
CA PRO A 155 -26.05 -14.68 -2.07
C PRO A 155 -25.14 -15.90 -2.28
N GLY A 156 -24.55 -16.05 -3.47
CA GLY A 156 -23.60 -17.13 -3.80
C GLY A 156 -22.13 -16.72 -3.72
N GLY A 157 -21.82 -15.53 -3.19
CA GLY A 157 -20.45 -15.06 -3.03
C GLY A 157 -19.67 -15.82 -1.96
N THR A 158 -18.35 -15.72 -2.00
CA THR A 158 -17.49 -16.27 -0.94
C THR A 158 -17.80 -15.58 0.38
N PRO A 159 -18.14 -16.31 1.46
CA PRO A 159 -18.42 -15.70 2.75
C PRO A 159 -17.21 -14.95 3.32
N VAL A 160 -17.45 -13.78 3.91
CA VAL A 160 -16.45 -13.02 4.66
C VAL A 160 -16.64 -13.36 6.14
N PRO A 161 -15.71 -14.10 6.78
CA PRO A 161 -15.84 -14.46 8.18
C PRO A 161 -15.67 -13.21 9.06
N ALA A 162 -16.52 -13.07 10.08
CA ALA A 162 -16.36 -12.01 11.07
C ALA A 162 -15.05 -12.19 11.86
N TYR A 163 -14.27 -11.11 11.96
CA TYR A 163 -13.09 -11.05 12.80
C TYR A 163 -13.47 -11.14 14.29
N LYS A 164 -12.68 -11.88 15.07
CA LYS A 164 -12.92 -12.15 16.50
C LYS A 164 -11.75 -11.73 17.40
N GLY A 165 -10.78 -11.02 16.85
CA GLY A 165 -9.63 -10.56 17.63
C GLY A 165 -9.91 -9.27 18.38
N GLU A 166 -8.84 -8.65 18.85
CA GLU A 166 -8.87 -7.44 19.67
C GLU A 166 -9.08 -6.16 18.84
N SER A 167 -9.34 -5.04 19.52
CA SER A 167 -9.38 -3.72 18.87
C SER A 167 -8.02 -3.35 18.30
N ILE A 168 -8.03 -2.87 17.05
CA ILE A 168 -6.82 -2.40 16.35
C ILE A 168 -6.25 -1.10 16.94
N GLU A 169 -6.97 -0.42 17.85
CA GLU A 169 -6.47 0.79 18.51
C GLU A 169 -5.18 0.55 19.27
N THR A 170 -4.99 -0.67 19.79
CA THR A 170 -3.79 -1.07 20.52
C THR A 170 -2.55 -1.20 19.62
N TRP A 171 -2.74 -1.33 18.31
CA TRP A 171 -1.65 -1.55 17.35
C TRP A 171 -0.87 -0.27 17.06
N PHE A 172 -1.47 0.92 17.18
CA PHE A 172 -0.84 2.19 16.81
C PHE A 172 0.33 2.56 17.72
N GLY A 173 0.24 2.25 19.01
CA GLY A 173 1.25 2.59 20.02
C GLY A 173 2.63 2.01 19.72
N PRO A 174 2.76 0.68 19.55
CA PRO A 174 4.02 0.03 19.19
C PRO A 174 4.72 0.59 17.94
N TYR A 175 3.96 1.10 16.96
CA TYR A 175 4.53 1.70 15.74
C TYR A 175 4.74 3.23 15.84
N GLY A 176 4.55 3.83 17.02
CA GLY A 176 4.69 5.27 17.22
C GLY A 176 3.67 6.11 16.45
N LYS A 177 2.46 5.57 16.22
CA LYS A 177 1.38 6.19 15.42
C LYS A 177 0.23 6.73 16.27
N LEU A 178 0.52 7.20 17.48
CA LEU A 178 -0.50 7.73 18.39
C LEU A 178 -1.09 9.07 17.90
N ASP A 179 -0.31 9.85 17.15
CA ASP A 179 -0.76 11.07 16.46
C ASP A 179 -1.79 10.74 15.37
N LEU A 180 -1.54 9.71 14.57
CA LEU A 180 -2.47 9.18 13.58
C LEU A 180 -3.75 8.68 14.27
N LEU A 181 -3.63 7.90 15.35
CA LEU A 181 -4.79 7.43 16.11
C LEU A 181 -5.63 8.60 16.64
N ALA A 182 -5.00 9.64 17.16
CA ALA A 182 -5.70 10.86 17.61
C ALA A 182 -6.38 11.58 16.45
N TYR A 183 -5.73 11.67 15.28
CA TYR A 183 -6.30 12.25 14.08
C TYR A 183 -7.53 11.46 13.58
N MET A 184 -7.43 10.14 13.51
CA MET A 184 -8.51 9.24 13.10
C MET A 184 -9.70 9.34 14.06
N ASN A 185 -9.47 9.37 15.37
CA ASN A 185 -10.53 9.57 16.35
C ASN A 185 -11.28 10.91 16.20
N LYS A 186 -10.63 11.93 15.66
CA LYS A 186 -11.23 13.24 15.43
C LYS A 186 -11.91 13.39 14.07
N TYR A 187 -11.31 12.82 13.02
CA TYR A 187 -11.71 13.10 11.63
C TYR A 187 -12.23 11.88 10.87
N TRP A 188 -12.02 10.66 11.36
CA TRP A 188 -12.50 9.43 10.74
C TRP A 188 -13.46 8.69 11.68
N VAL A 189 -14.60 9.33 11.93
CA VAL A 189 -15.53 8.96 12.99
C VAL A 189 -16.62 8.03 12.47
N SER A 190 -16.95 7.01 13.25
CA SER A 190 -17.99 6.03 12.95
C SER A 190 -19.38 6.50 13.39
N GLN A 191 -20.40 5.97 12.72
CA GLN A 191 -21.81 6.04 13.14
C GLN A 191 -22.22 4.71 13.76
N LEU A 192 -22.85 4.76 14.93
CA LEU A 192 -23.47 3.67 15.70
C LEU A 192 -22.51 2.62 16.26
N ASP A 193 -21.31 2.51 15.70
CA ASP A 193 -20.26 1.60 16.15
C ASP A 193 -19.02 2.35 16.66
N PRO A 194 -18.21 1.75 17.55
CA PRO A 194 -16.90 2.27 17.90
C PRO A 194 -16.05 2.49 16.65
N ASN A 195 -15.25 3.57 16.64
CA ASN A 195 -14.42 3.92 15.49
C ASN A 195 -13.58 2.76 14.92
N TRP A 196 -12.99 1.93 15.78
CA TRP A 196 -12.14 0.82 15.33
C TRP A 196 -12.88 -0.20 14.46
N VAL A 197 -14.16 -0.45 14.72
CA VAL A 197 -15.00 -1.36 13.91
C VAL A 197 -15.13 -0.82 12.49
N PHE A 198 -15.40 0.49 12.38
CA PHE A 198 -15.49 1.16 11.09
C PHE A 198 -14.14 1.19 10.35
N TRP A 199 -13.04 1.47 11.03
CA TRP A 199 -11.72 1.45 10.39
C TRP A 199 -11.36 0.04 9.88
N THR A 200 -11.67 -1.00 10.66
CA THR A 200 -11.47 -2.38 10.21
C THR A 200 -12.37 -2.74 9.05
N HIS A 201 -13.58 -2.19 8.97
CA HIS A 201 -14.45 -2.34 7.79
C HIS A 201 -13.79 -1.73 6.55
N GLU A 202 -13.38 -0.46 6.63
CA GLU A 202 -12.76 0.25 5.52
C GLU A 202 -11.49 -0.44 5.04
N PHE A 203 -10.65 -0.90 5.97
CA PHE A 203 -9.44 -1.65 5.64
C PHE A 203 -9.77 -2.99 4.98
N SER A 204 -10.60 -3.81 5.62
CA SER A 204 -10.90 -5.17 5.18
C SER A 204 -11.62 -5.20 3.84
N LYS A 205 -12.57 -4.29 3.65
CA LYS A 205 -13.41 -4.22 2.46
C LYS A 205 -12.68 -3.55 1.30
N HIS A 206 -11.95 -2.46 1.54
CA HIS A 206 -11.38 -1.63 0.49
C HIS A 206 -9.86 -1.70 0.40
N ALA A 207 -9.14 -1.60 1.53
CA ALA A 207 -7.67 -1.58 1.51
C ALA A 207 -7.06 -2.90 1.01
N THR A 208 -7.70 -4.05 1.31
CA THR A 208 -7.26 -5.37 0.82
C THR A 208 -7.29 -5.50 -0.70
N CYS A 209 -7.95 -4.58 -1.40
CA CYS A 209 -8.08 -4.58 -2.87
C CYS A 209 -7.06 -3.68 -3.59
N PHE A 210 -6.18 -2.99 -2.87
CA PHE A 210 -5.05 -2.28 -3.46
C PHE A 210 -3.96 -3.27 -3.87
N SER A 211 -3.55 -3.24 -5.13
CA SER A 211 -2.47 -4.09 -5.64
C SER A 211 -1.07 -3.63 -5.18
N THR A 212 -0.96 -2.36 -4.77
CA THR A 212 0.26 -1.77 -4.20
C THR A 212 0.40 -2.02 -2.69
N PHE A 213 -0.56 -2.70 -2.08
CA PHE A 213 -0.57 -3.04 -0.66
C PHE A 213 -0.55 -4.57 -0.47
N GLN A 214 0.67 -5.13 -0.35
CA GLN A 214 0.89 -6.55 -0.05
C GLN A 214 0.94 -6.80 1.46
#